data_AF-A0A078AHA1-F1
#
_entry.id   AF-A0A078AHA1-F1
#
_cell.length_a   1.000
_cell.length_b   1.000
_cell.length_c   1.000
_cell.angle_alpha   90.00
_cell.angle_beta   90.00
_cell.angle_gamma   90.00
#
_symmetry.space_group_name_H-M   'P 1'
#
loop_
_entity.id
_entity.type
_entity.pdbx_description
1 polymer ?
#
loop_
_entity_poly.entity_id
_entity_poly.type
_entity_poly.pdbx_seq_one_letter_code
_entity_poly.pdbx_strand_id
1 'polypeptide(L)'
;MAGLDFNNLDLYLNGNDEHLSAQKEQDSLNIASLMNDINNIRVTQQSYGMPAIGDLFRAKPEDIQESINSIFYMLKQRVADLDFRQEARQKWSKLENDKQEFVDQNNRLKQKIEQLQSELKDAKIQIQNQDQKFRQEKDKFALERENMLKDNQRLLNKQTAFQHELNIWQKANKVQINGQMENKENAPLPNNEIKFSRIGGDSDFNLMIAKNQEEIQRKLCDENAQLKECLKQLQRELFDIVDIKTEIYLKRYRSEFPQSSNGPDYDNEEVIRNEIERIREELFNLPFQESGQEIIAKFQNNFTKLKDFMEKIDKEVAQLSVFNEKNDTSYDDVTSKFSGITSIQQLKLLLRNYDALVEGQHQLLNQSITKMAKIPPPDEISSTFNRFQILKDSELDEMRNFLNENKSVMQQQYKDFELEKKSFDEMTNRMEHEKQKISEERERIEAEVRKIKELNQHIQSQLFVSK
;
A
#
# COMPACT_ATOMS: atom_id res chain seq x y z
N MET A 1 -40.49 0.45 -122.85
CA MET A 1 -39.21 0.28 -122.13
C MET A 1 -39.32 1.07 -120.85
N ALA A 2 -39.59 0.40 -119.75
CA ALA A 2 -39.79 1.01 -118.43
C ALA A 2 -38.43 1.08 -117.71
N GLY A 3 -38.02 2.29 -117.33
CA GLY A 3 -36.84 2.55 -116.51
C GLY A 3 -37.14 2.19 -115.06
N LEU A 4 -36.30 1.32 -114.49
CA LEU A 4 -36.30 1.01 -113.07
C LEU A 4 -35.54 2.12 -112.32
N ASP A 5 -36.26 2.78 -111.41
CA ASP A 5 -35.80 3.89 -110.59
C ASP A 5 -35.02 3.35 -109.38
N PHE A 6 -33.69 3.46 -109.41
CA PHE A 6 -32.77 2.97 -108.38
C PHE A 6 -32.54 3.97 -107.23
N ASN A 7 -33.26 5.09 -107.17
CA ASN A 7 -33.00 6.16 -106.21
C ASN A 7 -33.55 5.90 -104.79
N ASN A 8 -34.20 4.76 -104.52
CA ASN A 8 -34.82 4.47 -103.22
C ASN A 8 -34.05 3.48 -102.34
N LEU A 9 -32.89 2.99 -102.78
CA LEU A 9 -32.07 2.07 -101.96
C LEU A 9 -31.10 2.80 -101.02
N ASP A 10 -30.63 4.00 -101.38
CA ASP A 10 -29.69 4.79 -100.57
C ASP A 10 -30.35 5.42 -99.32
N LEU A 11 -31.67 5.61 -99.33
CA LEU A 11 -32.39 6.19 -98.19
C LEU A 11 -32.58 5.20 -97.03
N TYR A 12 -32.58 3.89 -97.32
CA TYR A 12 -32.75 2.84 -96.30
C TYR A 12 -31.44 2.39 -95.64
N LEU A 13 -30.29 2.67 -96.26
CA LEU A 13 -28.98 2.37 -95.67
C LEU A 13 -28.45 3.53 -94.80
N ASN A 14 -28.76 4.79 -95.14
CA ASN A 14 -28.28 5.96 -94.38
C ASN A 14 -29.07 6.26 -93.08
N GLY A 15 -30.34 5.81 -92.96
CA GLY A 15 -31.17 6.08 -91.78
C GLY A 15 -30.85 5.23 -90.54
N ASN A 16 -30.16 4.10 -90.70
CA ASN A 16 -29.74 3.24 -89.59
C ASN A 16 -28.38 3.65 -88.99
N ASP A 17 -27.58 4.42 -89.71
CA ASP A 17 -26.25 4.85 -89.25
C ASP A 17 -26.31 5.96 -88.19
N GLU A 18 -27.32 6.84 -88.21
CA GLU A 18 -27.50 7.86 -87.16
C GLU A 18 -27.88 7.25 -85.81
N HIS A 19 -28.75 6.24 -85.80
CA HIS A 19 -29.10 5.52 -84.57
C HIS A 19 -27.95 4.66 -84.04
N LEU A 20 -27.15 4.02 -84.92
CA LEU A 20 -25.92 3.33 -84.52
C LEU A 20 -24.84 4.29 -84.02
N SER A 21 -24.76 5.50 -84.60
CA SER A 21 -23.81 6.55 -84.22
C SER A 21 -24.09 7.06 -82.80
N ALA A 22 -25.33 7.45 -82.50
CA ALA A 22 -25.72 7.92 -81.17
C ALA A 22 -25.54 6.84 -80.09
N GLN A 23 -25.79 5.57 -80.43
CA GLN A 23 -25.60 4.46 -79.51
C GLN A 23 -24.13 4.16 -79.23
N LYS A 24 -23.26 4.23 -80.25
CA LYS A 24 -21.79 4.12 -80.08
C LYS A 24 -21.22 5.27 -79.24
N GLU A 25 -21.75 6.47 -79.39
CA GLU A 25 -21.32 7.64 -78.62
C GLU A 25 -21.72 7.50 -77.14
N GLN A 26 -22.94 7.01 -76.87
CA GLN A 26 -23.40 6.70 -75.52
C GLN A 26 -22.58 5.56 -74.87
N ASP A 27 -22.28 4.50 -75.61
CA ASP A 27 -21.46 3.38 -75.13
C ASP A 27 -20.01 3.83 -74.83
N SER A 28 -19.47 4.74 -75.64
CA SER A 28 -18.15 5.35 -75.42
C SER A 28 -18.12 6.16 -74.11
N LEU A 29 -19.16 6.97 -73.85
CA LEU A 29 -19.28 7.72 -72.60
C LEU A 29 -19.41 6.80 -71.38
N ASN A 30 -20.16 5.71 -71.51
CA ASN A 30 -20.30 4.71 -70.44
C ASN A 30 -18.97 4.01 -70.14
N ILE A 31 -18.21 3.63 -71.17
CA ILE A 31 -16.88 3.02 -71.03
C ILE A 31 -15.91 4.00 -70.37
N ALA A 32 -15.93 5.27 -70.77
CA ALA A 32 -15.08 6.30 -70.17
C ALA A 32 -15.39 6.51 -68.67
N SER A 33 -16.67 6.51 -68.30
CA SER A 33 -17.09 6.59 -66.90
C SER A 33 -16.58 5.39 -66.09
N LEU A 34 -16.77 4.17 -66.60
CA LEU A 34 -16.33 2.95 -65.92
C LEU A 34 -14.80 2.86 -65.81
N MET A 35 -14.04 3.34 -66.80
CA MET A 35 -12.59 3.45 -66.72
C MET A 35 -12.14 4.40 -65.60
N ASN A 36 -12.87 5.50 -65.42
CA ASN A 36 -12.60 6.43 -64.34
C ASN A 36 -12.87 5.79 -62.97
N ASP A 37 -13.96 5.03 -62.85
CA ASP A 37 -14.30 4.31 -61.61
C ASP A 37 -13.26 3.23 -61.27
N ILE A 38 -12.78 2.48 -62.26
CA ILE A 38 -11.71 1.49 -62.05
C ILE A 38 -10.41 2.17 -61.60
N ASN A 39 -10.04 3.30 -62.21
CA ASN A 39 -8.88 4.07 -61.77
C ASN A 39 -9.03 4.57 -60.34
N ASN A 40 -10.21 5.07 -59.96
CA ASN A 40 -10.50 5.49 -58.60
C ASN A 40 -10.37 4.33 -57.60
N ILE A 41 -10.90 3.15 -57.95
CA ILE A 41 -10.74 1.93 -57.14
C ILE A 41 -9.26 1.57 -56.99
N ARG A 42 -8.50 1.60 -58.09
CA ARG A 42 -7.08 1.25 -58.10
C ARG A 42 -6.25 2.17 -57.21
N VAL A 43 -6.46 3.48 -57.34
CA VAL A 43 -5.79 4.50 -56.51
C VAL A 43 -6.17 4.32 -55.04
N THR A 44 -7.45 4.07 -54.75
CA THR A 44 -7.94 3.87 -53.39
C THR A 44 -7.30 2.63 -52.77
N GLN A 45 -7.29 1.50 -53.47
CA GLN A 45 -6.64 0.26 -53.02
C GLN A 45 -5.15 0.46 -52.74
N GLN A 46 -4.42 1.11 -53.66
CA GLN A 46 -3.00 1.40 -53.48
C GLN A 46 -2.75 2.32 -52.27
N SER A 47 -3.62 3.30 -52.01
CA SER A 47 -3.46 4.17 -50.84
C SER A 47 -3.64 3.43 -49.50
N TYR A 48 -4.38 2.33 -49.50
CA TYR A 48 -4.48 1.39 -48.38
C TYR A 48 -3.40 0.30 -48.37
N GLY A 49 -2.40 0.38 -49.26
CA GLY A 49 -1.34 -0.62 -49.38
C GLY A 49 -1.80 -1.96 -49.99
N MET A 50 -2.98 -1.99 -50.63
CA MET A 50 -3.50 -3.19 -51.30
C MET A 50 -2.93 -3.33 -52.72
N PRO A 51 -2.80 -4.57 -53.22
CA PRO A 51 -2.50 -4.81 -54.62
C PRO A 51 -3.56 -4.15 -55.52
N ALA A 52 -3.09 -3.54 -56.59
CA ALA A 52 -3.95 -2.92 -57.58
C ALA A 52 -4.83 -3.97 -58.28
N ILE A 53 -6.09 -3.64 -58.54
CA ILE A 53 -6.93 -4.44 -59.44
C ILE A 53 -6.36 -4.41 -60.87
N GLY A 54 -6.52 -5.52 -61.60
CA GLY A 54 -6.15 -5.62 -63.01
C GLY A 54 -7.16 -4.92 -63.93
N ASP A 55 -6.87 -4.85 -65.22
CA ASP A 55 -7.77 -4.21 -66.19
C ASP A 55 -9.02 -5.08 -66.44
N LEU A 56 -10.17 -4.68 -65.88
CA LEU A 56 -11.43 -5.43 -66.02
C LEU A 56 -12.01 -5.41 -67.43
N PHE A 57 -11.53 -4.54 -68.32
CA PHE A 57 -11.94 -4.53 -69.73
C PHE A 57 -11.11 -5.48 -70.59
N ARG A 58 -10.05 -6.09 -70.03
CA ARG A 58 -9.17 -7.03 -70.74
C ARG A 58 -9.29 -8.40 -70.11
N ALA A 59 -9.74 -9.38 -70.90
CA ALA A 59 -9.80 -10.78 -70.51
C ALA A 59 -8.42 -11.48 -70.62
N LYS A 60 -7.34 -10.79 -70.23
CA LYS A 60 -6.02 -11.39 -70.18
C LYS A 60 -5.84 -12.17 -68.87
N PRO A 61 -5.18 -13.34 -68.90
CA PRO A 61 -4.94 -14.10 -67.68
C PRO A 61 -4.27 -13.29 -66.57
N GLU A 62 -3.37 -12.38 -66.92
CA GLU A 62 -2.65 -11.53 -65.97
C GLU A 62 -3.60 -10.54 -65.25
N ASP A 63 -4.45 -9.84 -66.00
CA ASP A 63 -5.42 -8.86 -65.47
C ASP A 63 -6.46 -9.54 -64.56
N ILE A 64 -6.89 -10.76 -64.92
CA ILE A 64 -7.78 -11.58 -64.10
C ILE A 64 -7.08 -11.99 -62.80
N GLN A 65 -5.83 -12.45 -62.89
CA GLN A 65 -5.07 -12.87 -61.71
C GLN A 65 -4.77 -11.71 -60.76
N GLU A 66 -4.41 -10.53 -61.27
CA GLU A 66 -4.24 -9.31 -60.47
C GLU A 66 -5.51 -8.95 -59.71
N SER A 67 -6.66 -9.04 -60.38
CA SER A 67 -7.96 -8.76 -59.77
C SER A 67 -8.31 -9.77 -58.68
N ILE A 68 -8.10 -11.07 -58.92
CA ILE A 68 -8.30 -12.13 -57.91
C ILE A 68 -7.38 -11.90 -56.71
N ASN A 69 -6.11 -11.59 -56.94
CA ASN A 69 -5.15 -11.33 -55.87
C ASN A 69 -5.56 -10.11 -55.04
N SER A 70 -5.93 -9.00 -55.67
CA SER A 70 -6.41 -7.80 -54.98
C SER A 70 -7.61 -8.12 -54.07
N ILE A 71 -8.61 -8.86 -54.58
CA ILE A 71 -9.78 -9.28 -53.80
C ILE A 71 -9.38 -10.21 -52.65
N PHE A 72 -8.51 -11.19 -52.91
CA PHE A 72 -8.02 -12.10 -51.88
C PHE A 72 -7.31 -11.37 -50.74
N TYR A 73 -6.45 -10.40 -51.06
CA TYR A 73 -5.78 -9.57 -50.05
C TYR A 73 -6.77 -8.72 -49.25
N MET A 74 -7.79 -8.12 -49.89
CA MET A 74 -8.84 -7.38 -49.19
C MET A 74 -9.62 -8.28 -48.21
N LEU A 75 -9.97 -9.50 -48.62
CA LEU A 75 -10.66 -10.47 -47.76
C LEU A 75 -9.78 -10.91 -46.60
N LYS A 76 -8.50 -11.22 -46.86
CA LYS A 76 -7.54 -11.61 -45.83
C LYS A 76 -7.34 -10.50 -44.80
N GLN A 77 -7.17 -9.26 -45.25
CA GLN A 77 -7.07 -8.10 -44.36
C GLN A 77 -8.36 -7.92 -43.55
N ARG A 78 -9.52 -8.07 -44.18
CA ARG A 78 -10.82 -7.93 -43.50
C ARG A 78 -10.99 -8.95 -42.36
N VAL A 79 -10.53 -10.17 -42.54
CA VAL A 79 -10.52 -11.19 -41.47
C VAL A 79 -9.60 -10.76 -40.33
N ALA A 80 -8.37 -10.36 -40.64
CA ALA A 80 -7.42 -9.89 -39.63
C ALA A 80 -7.95 -8.68 -38.83
N ASP A 81 -8.62 -7.74 -39.51
CA ASP A 81 -9.27 -6.59 -38.86
C ASP A 81 -10.41 -7.00 -37.93
N LEU A 82 -11.19 -8.04 -38.29
CA LEU A 82 -12.27 -8.55 -37.45
C LEU A 82 -11.72 -9.22 -36.20
N ASP A 83 -10.69 -10.06 -36.34
CA ASP A 83 -10.01 -10.73 -35.23
C ASP A 83 -9.40 -9.69 -34.27
N PHE A 84 -8.70 -8.69 -34.81
CA PHE A 84 -8.14 -7.60 -34.01
C PHE A 84 -9.23 -6.83 -33.24
N ARG A 85 -10.36 -6.49 -33.90
CA ARG A 85 -11.48 -5.81 -33.24
C ARG A 85 -12.11 -6.68 -32.15
N GLN A 86 -12.18 -7.98 -32.33
CA GLN A 86 -12.70 -8.90 -31.32
C GLN A 86 -11.76 -8.97 -30.11
N GLU A 87 -10.46 -9.08 -30.33
CA GLU A 87 -9.45 -9.04 -29.27
C GLU A 87 -9.49 -7.71 -28.50
N ALA A 88 -9.56 -6.58 -29.23
CA ALA A 88 -9.68 -5.25 -28.63
C ALA A 88 -10.94 -5.11 -27.77
N ARG A 89 -12.09 -5.66 -28.23
CA ARG A 89 -13.34 -5.68 -27.45
C ARG A 89 -13.22 -6.53 -26.20
N GLN A 90 -12.57 -7.69 -26.27
CA GLN A 90 -12.33 -8.54 -25.10
C GLN A 90 -11.44 -7.84 -24.07
N LYS A 91 -10.34 -7.23 -24.52
CA LYS A 91 -9.44 -6.43 -23.67
C LYS A 91 -10.18 -5.26 -23.02
N TRP A 92 -11.01 -4.53 -23.79
CA TRP A 92 -11.83 -3.45 -23.27
C TRP A 92 -12.81 -3.95 -22.21
N SER A 93 -13.53 -5.04 -22.49
CA SER A 93 -14.48 -5.63 -21.54
C SER A 93 -13.81 -6.03 -20.24
N LYS A 94 -12.59 -6.60 -20.30
CA LYS A 94 -11.81 -6.93 -19.11
C LYS A 94 -11.43 -5.68 -18.31
N LEU A 95 -10.89 -4.65 -18.99
CA LEU A 95 -10.53 -3.39 -18.34
C LEU A 95 -11.73 -2.68 -17.70
N GLU A 96 -12.91 -2.73 -18.33
CA GLU A 96 -14.12 -2.15 -17.75
C GLU A 96 -14.58 -2.92 -16.50
N ASN A 97 -14.46 -4.26 -16.50
CA ASN A 97 -14.73 -5.07 -15.30
C ASN A 97 -13.72 -4.75 -14.17
N ASP A 98 -12.42 -4.73 -14.47
CA ASP A 98 -11.37 -4.41 -13.50
C ASP A 98 -11.60 -3.00 -12.90
N LYS A 99 -11.96 -2.02 -13.74
CA LYS A 99 -12.34 -0.66 -13.30
C LYS A 99 -13.54 -0.69 -12.36
N GLN A 100 -14.58 -1.47 -12.67
CA GLN A 100 -15.76 -1.58 -11.82
C GLN A 100 -15.42 -2.22 -10.47
N GLU A 101 -14.57 -3.25 -10.45
CA GLU A 101 -14.08 -3.86 -9.20
C GLU A 101 -13.31 -2.84 -8.33
N PHE A 102 -12.44 -2.04 -8.92
CA PHE A 102 -11.74 -0.99 -8.19
C PHE A 102 -12.68 0.09 -7.65
N VAL A 103 -13.74 0.45 -8.39
CA VAL A 103 -14.78 1.39 -7.92
C VAL A 103 -15.50 0.80 -6.70
N ASP A 104 -15.90 -0.46 -6.75
CA ASP A 104 -16.59 -1.14 -5.64
C ASP A 104 -15.70 -1.26 -4.40
N GLN A 105 -14.41 -1.59 -4.57
CA GLN A 105 -13.44 -1.61 -3.49
C GLN A 105 -13.26 -0.23 -2.86
N ASN A 106 -13.16 0.83 -3.67
CA ASN A 106 -13.03 2.20 -3.19
C ASN A 106 -14.26 2.63 -2.37
N ASN A 107 -15.46 2.25 -2.82
CA ASN A 107 -16.69 2.52 -2.08
C ASN A 107 -16.73 1.80 -0.72
N ARG A 108 -16.29 0.53 -0.65
CA ARG A 108 -16.17 -0.21 0.62
C ARG A 108 -15.18 0.43 1.57
N LEU A 109 -14.03 0.88 1.07
CA LEU A 109 -13.02 1.57 1.87
C LEU A 109 -13.54 2.91 2.42
N LYS A 110 -14.27 3.68 1.60
CA LYS A 110 -14.92 4.92 2.06
C LYS A 110 -15.92 4.66 3.19
N GLN A 111 -16.78 3.66 3.06
CA GLN A 111 -17.71 3.27 4.13
C GLN A 111 -16.98 2.87 5.41
N LYS A 112 -15.88 2.12 5.30
CA LYS A 112 -15.05 1.74 6.46
C LYS A 112 -14.40 2.95 7.12
N ILE A 113 -13.94 3.93 6.33
CA ILE A 113 -13.39 5.19 6.86
C ILE A 113 -14.47 5.96 7.63
N GLU A 114 -15.68 6.09 7.08
CA GLU A 114 -16.80 6.76 7.75
C GLU A 114 -17.17 6.07 9.08
N GLN A 115 -17.21 4.73 9.08
CA GLN A 115 -17.45 3.95 10.29
C GLN A 115 -16.36 4.20 11.35
N LEU A 116 -15.09 4.08 10.99
CA LEU A 116 -13.96 4.30 11.91
C LEU A 116 -13.93 5.74 12.44
N GLN A 117 -14.31 6.73 11.63
CA GLN A 117 -14.44 8.12 12.07
C GLN A 117 -15.55 8.30 13.11
N SER A 118 -16.68 7.60 12.97
CA SER A 118 -17.74 7.58 13.97
C SER A 118 -17.28 6.93 15.27
N GLU A 119 -16.64 5.76 15.19
CA GLU A 119 -16.10 5.06 16.36
C GLU A 119 -15.05 5.89 17.11
N LEU A 120 -14.16 6.58 16.37
CA LEU A 120 -13.17 7.49 16.95
C LEU A 120 -13.84 8.66 17.68
N LYS A 121 -14.90 9.23 17.10
CA LYS A 121 -15.68 10.30 17.75
C LYS A 121 -16.31 9.82 19.05
N ASP A 122 -16.90 8.63 19.06
CA ASP A 122 -17.53 8.05 20.25
C ASP A 122 -16.49 7.73 21.35
N ALA A 123 -15.36 7.14 20.98
CA ALA A 123 -14.24 6.89 21.89
C ALA A 123 -13.70 8.19 22.51
N LYS A 124 -13.58 9.26 21.71
CA LYS A 124 -13.15 10.58 22.19
C LYS A 124 -14.13 11.16 23.22
N ILE A 125 -15.44 11.04 22.97
CA ILE A 125 -16.47 11.47 23.93
C ILE A 125 -16.38 10.64 25.22
N GLN A 126 -16.18 9.32 25.11
CA GLN A 126 -16.03 8.45 26.27
C GLN A 126 -14.82 8.82 27.14
N ILE A 127 -13.66 9.09 26.51
CA ILE A 127 -12.44 9.54 27.19
C ILE A 127 -12.69 10.88 27.90
N GLN A 128 -13.31 11.85 27.22
CA GLN A 128 -13.62 13.16 27.81
C GLN A 128 -14.52 13.02 29.05
N ASN A 129 -15.53 12.14 28.98
CA ASN A 129 -16.41 11.87 30.12
C ASN A 129 -15.68 11.19 31.28
N GLN A 130 -14.75 10.26 31.01
CA GLN A 130 -13.93 9.63 32.05
C GLN A 130 -12.97 10.63 32.69
N ASP A 131 -12.31 11.48 31.90
CA ASP A 131 -11.45 12.55 32.39
C ASP A 131 -12.19 13.50 33.32
N GLN A 132 -13.44 13.85 32.98
CA GLN A 132 -14.27 14.69 33.82
C GLN A 132 -14.60 14.00 35.16
N LYS A 133 -14.90 12.69 35.15
CA LYS A 133 -15.12 11.89 36.37
C LYS A 133 -13.86 11.83 37.24
N PHE A 134 -12.70 11.56 36.65
CA PHE A 134 -11.43 11.52 37.40
C PHE A 134 -11.07 12.86 38.01
N ARG A 135 -11.36 13.98 37.33
CA ARG A 135 -11.20 15.32 37.89
C ARG A 135 -12.10 15.52 39.11
N GLN A 136 -13.38 15.16 39.02
CA GLN A 136 -14.32 15.24 40.14
C GLN A 136 -13.89 14.38 41.33
N GLU A 137 -13.41 13.15 41.09
CA GLU A 137 -12.89 12.27 42.14
C GLU A 137 -11.63 12.84 42.79
N LYS A 138 -10.70 13.37 41.98
CA LYS A 138 -9.49 14.03 42.48
C LYS A 138 -9.83 15.22 43.39
N ASP A 139 -10.79 16.05 43.00
CA ASP A 139 -11.23 17.19 43.80
C ASP A 139 -11.90 16.72 45.11
N LYS A 140 -12.69 15.64 45.06
CA LYS A 140 -13.29 15.01 46.24
C LYS A 140 -12.24 14.49 47.22
N PHE A 141 -11.22 13.77 46.74
CA PHE A 141 -10.13 13.28 47.58
C PHE A 141 -9.27 14.41 48.14
N ALA A 142 -9.05 15.49 47.39
CA ALA A 142 -8.35 16.66 47.88
C ALA A 142 -9.09 17.31 49.07
N LEU A 143 -10.42 17.44 48.96
CA LEU A 143 -11.27 17.95 50.04
C LEU A 143 -11.27 17.03 51.27
N GLU A 144 -11.37 15.71 51.06
CA GLU A 144 -11.30 14.73 52.14
C GLU A 144 -9.96 14.78 52.87
N ARG A 145 -8.85 14.90 52.13
CA ARG A 145 -7.51 15.09 52.70
C ARG A 145 -7.42 16.36 53.55
N GLU A 146 -7.99 17.47 53.09
CA GLU A 146 -8.00 18.73 53.84
C GLU A 146 -8.82 18.59 55.15
N ASN A 147 -9.98 17.94 55.10
CA ASN A 147 -10.81 17.68 56.27
C ASN A 147 -10.07 16.79 57.30
N MET A 148 -9.43 15.72 56.83
CA MET A 148 -8.62 14.85 57.69
C MET A 148 -7.45 15.59 58.34
N LEU A 149 -6.77 16.49 57.61
CA LEU A 149 -5.72 17.32 58.18
C LEU A 149 -6.26 18.25 59.28
N LYS A 150 -7.43 18.87 59.08
CA LYS A 150 -8.09 19.71 60.10
C LYS A 150 -8.45 18.92 61.34
N ASP A 151 -9.01 17.72 61.19
CA ASP A 151 -9.37 16.87 62.32
C ASP A 151 -8.15 16.33 63.07
N ASN A 152 -7.08 15.97 62.34
CA ASN A 152 -5.82 15.57 62.95
C ASN A 152 -5.20 16.73 63.76
N GLN A 153 -5.24 17.97 63.23
CA GLN A 153 -4.80 19.16 63.98
C GLN A 153 -5.63 19.39 65.24
N ARG A 154 -6.96 19.18 65.19
CA ARG A 154 -7.83 19.28 66.37
C ARG A 154 -7.49 18.23 67.43
N LEU A 155 -7.21 17.00 67.01
CA LEU A 155 -6.79 15.92 67.91
C LEU A 155 -5.44 16.23 68.56
N LEU A 156 -4.47 16.72 67.79
CA LEU A 156 -3.16 17.13 68.30
C LEU A 156 -3.30 18.25 69.35
N ASN A 157 -4.14 19.24 69.10
CA ASN A 157 -4.42 20.31 70.07
C ASN A 157 -5.06 19.74 71.36
N LYS A 158 -6.01 18.79 71.25
CA LYS A 158 -6.61 18.11 72.41
C LYS A 158 -5.58 17.28 73.18
N GLN A 159 -4.72 16.54 72.49
CA GLN A 159 -3.63 15.76 73.09
C GLN A 159 -2.67 16.66 73.87
N THR A 160 -2.32 17.81 73.31
CA THR A 160 -1.46 18.80 73.95
C THR A 160 -2.11 19.36 75.22
N ALA A 161 -3.41 19.67 75.17
CA ALA A 161 -4.17 20.10 76.35
C ALA A 161 -4.20 19.01 77.44
N PHE A 162 -4.49 17.76 77.08
CA PHE A 162 -4.46 16.63 78.02
C PHE A 162 -3.08 16.42 78.64
N GLN A 163 -1.99 16.51 77.87
CA GLN A 163 -0.64 16.44 78.42
C GLN A 163 -0.35 17.55 79.42
N HIS A 164 -0.82 18.77 79.15
CA HIS A 164 -0.68 19.89 80.08
C HIS A 164 -1.45 19.64 81.39
N GLU A 165 -2.69 19.19 81.31
CA GLU A 165 -3.49 18.80 82.47
C GLU A 165 -2.81 17.67 83.28
N LEU A 166 -2.29 16.65 82.60
CA LEU A 166 -1.59 15.54 83.23
C LEU A 166 -0.32 16.00 83.95
N ASN A 167 0.43 16.92 83.36
CA ASN A 167 1.59 17.54 83.99
C ASN A 167 1.22 18.37 85.23
N ILE A 168 0.09 19.09 85.22
CA ILE A 168 -0.43 19.78 86.41
C ILE A 168 -0.77 18.76 87.50
N TRP A 169 -1.50 17.70 87.14
CA TRP A 169 -1.88 16.63 88.07
C TRP A 169 -0.67 15.94 88.70
N GLN A 170 0.35 15.62 87.90
CA GLN A 170 1.61 15.04 88.40
C GLN A 170 2.35 15.99 89.35
N LYS A 171 2.36 17.30 89.07
CA LYS A 171 2.95 18.30 89.98
C LYS A 171 2.15 18.40 91.28
N ALA A 172 0.82 18.36 91.23
CA ALA A 172 -0.04 18.37 92.41
C ALA A 172 0.16 17.10 93.28
N ASN A 173 0.27 15.93 92.67
CA ASN A 173 0.55 14.67 93.38
C ASN A 173 1.97 14.63 93.97
N LYS A 174 2.98 15.20 93.30
CA LYS A 174 4.33 15.34 93.88
C LYS A 174 4.36 16.21 95.14
N VAL A 175 3.46 17.18 95.26
CA VAL A 175 3.31 18.02 96.46
C VAL A 175 2.59 17.27 97.59
N GLN A 176 1.66 16.35 97.28
CA GLN A 176 1.01 15.50 98.30
C GLN A 176 1.91 14.35 98.80
N ILE A 177 2.78 13.78 97.96
CA ILE A 177 3.63 12.63 98.32
C ILE A 177 4.82 13.01 99.22
N ASN A 178 5.27 14.27 99.24
CA ASN A 178 6.27 14.74 100.21
C ASN A 178 5.68 15.10 101.60
N GLY A 179 4.37 14.91 101.81
CA GLY A 179 3.68 15.27 103.04
C GLY A 179 3.07 14.12 103.83
N GLN A 180 2.69 12.99 103.20
CA GLN A 180 1.99 11.93 103.94
C GLN A 180 2.38 10.51 103.50
N MET A 181 2.92 9.83 104.51
CA MET A 181 3.09 8.41 104.70
C MET A 181 1.90 7.53 104.25
N GLU A 182 2.30 6.33 103.84
CA GLU A 182 1.71 5.02 104.17
C GLU A 182 0.32 4.60 103.65
N ASN A 183 0.36 3.39 103.09
CA ASN A 183 -0.69 2.37 103.04
C ASN A 183 -1.92 2.63 102.16
N LYS A 184 -1.97 1.94 101.01
CA LYS A 184 -2.89 0.80 100.81
C LYS A 184 -2.72 0.15 99.42
N GLU A 185 -2.55 -1.17 99.47
CA GLU A 185 -2.68 -2.10 98.36
C GLU A 185 -4.13 -2.17 97.82
N ASN A 186 -4.22 -2.64 96.57
CA ASN A 186 -5.34 -3.32 95.92
C ASN A 186 -6.61 -2.52 95.56
N ALA A 187 -6.64 -2.04 94.32
CA ALA A 187 -7.87 -1.86 93.53
C ALA A 187 -7.64 -2.35 92.08
N PRO A 188 -8.47 -3.26 91.54
CA PRO A 188 -8.26 -3.81 90.21
C PRO A 188 -8.70 -2.80 89.14
N LEU A 189 -7.81 -2.55 88.18
CA LEU A 189 -8.10 -1.81 86.95
C LEU A 189 -9.15 -2.58 86.13
N PRO A 190 -10.24 -1.94 85.66
CA PRO A 190 -11.14 -2.57 84.71
C PRO A 190 -10.42 -2.72 83.38
N ASN A 191 -10.16 -3.97 83.01
CA ASN A 191 -9.63 -4.36 81.72
C ASN A 191 -10.72 -4.07 80.68
N ASN A 192 -10.67 -2.91 80.04
CA ASN A 192 -11.44 -2.66 78.82
C ASN A 192 -10.84 -3.55 77.74
N GLU A 193 -11.37 -4.76 77.60
CA GLU A 193 -11.26 -5.57 76.40
C GLU A 193 -11.72 -4.71 75.21
N ILE A 194 -10.74 -4.12 74.52
CA ILE A 194 -10.90 -3.75 73.13
C ILE A 194 -11.12 -5.07 72.40
N LYS A 195 -12.40 -5.40 72.18
CA LYS A 195 -12.81 -6.40 71.21
C LYS A 195 -12.34 -5.92 69.84
N PHE A 196 -11.10 -6.21 69.49
CA PHE A 196 -10.72 -6.34 68.10
C PHE A 196 -11.61 -7.44 67.54
N SER A 197 -12.59 -7.03 66.74
CA SER A 197 -13.36 -7.91 65.88
C SER A 197 -12.38 -8.85 65.19
N ARG A 198 -12.47 -10.13 65.55
CA ARG A 198 -11.75 -11.29 64.97
C ARG A 198 -12.19 -11.57 63.52
N ILE A 199 -12.69 -10.55 62.83
CA ILE A 199 -13.25 -10.55 61.49
C ILE A 199 -12.53 -9.41 60.78
N GLY A 200 -11.44 -9.70 60.07
CA GLY A 200 -10.76 -8.68 59.26
C GLY A 200 -9.42 -9.12 58.68
N GLY A 201 -8.57 -9.81 59.44
CA GLY A 201 -7.23 -10.19 58.95
C GLY A 201 -7.25 -11.30 57.88
N ASP A 202 -7.90 -12.42 58.20
CA ASP A 202 -7.88 -13.60 57.30
C ASP A 202 -8.75 -13.40 56.05
N SER A 203 -9.84 -12.62 56.16
CA SER A 203 -10.68 -12.28 55.02
C SER A 203 -9.95 -11.36 54.04
N ASP A 204 -9.26 -10.34 54.55
CA ASP A 204 -8.50 -9.40 53.72
C ASP A 204 -7.26 -10.08 53.12
N PHE A 205 -6.62 -10.99 53.86
CA PHE A 205 -5.50 -11.79 53.36
C PHE A 205 -5.94 -12.76 52.24
N ASN A 206 -7.06 -13.47 52.42
CA ASN A 206 -7.62 -14.34 51.38
C ASN A 206 -8.07 -13.53 50.15
N LEU A 207 -8.65 -12.34 50.35
CA LEU A 207 -9.02 -11.44 49.25
C LEU A 207 -7.79 -10.94 48.50
N MET A 208 -6.70 -10.61 49.21
CA MET A 208 -5.43 -10.22 48.60
C MET A 208 -4.81 -11.36 47.78
N ILE A 209 -4.82 -12.58 48.29
CA ILE A 209 -4.36 -13.77 47.55
C ILE A 209 -5.21 -13.98 46.29
N ALA A 210 -6.54 -13.94 46.42
CA ALA A 210 -7.45 -14.12 45.29
C ALA A 210 -7.25 -13.05 44.22
N LYS A 211 -7.10 -11.78 44.63
CA LYS A 211 -6.84 -10.67 43.72
C LYS A 211 -5.49 -10.79 43.02
N ASN A 212 -4.45 -11.22 43.74
CA ASN A 212 -3.14 -11.46 43.15
C ASN A 212 -3.16 -12.65 42.17
N GLN A 213 -3.89 -13.72 42.50
CA GLN A 213 -4.10 -14.84 41.57
C GLN A 213 -4.87 -14.42 40.32
N GLU A 214 -5.91 -13.59 40.46
CA GLU A 214 -6.65 -13.04 39.33
C GLU A 214 -5.76 -12.15 38.46
N GLU A 215 -4.89 -11.33 39.07
CA GLU A 215 -3.94 -10.49 38.34
C GLU A 215 -2.92 -11.34 37.56
N ILE A 216 -2.38 -12.41 38.16
CA ILE A 216 -1.49 -13.35 37.49
C ILE A 216 -2.21 -14.05 36.33
N GLN A 217 -3.45 -14.51 36.56
CA GLN A 217 -4.24 -15.17 35.53
C GLN A 217 -4.55 -14.23 34.37
N ARG A 218 -4.84 -12.96 34.64
CA ARG A 218 -5.05 -11.92 33.62
C ARG A 218 -3.77 -11.69 32.80
N LYS A 219 -2.62 -11.54 33.46
CA LYS A 219 -1.32 -11.40 32.78
C LYS A 219 -1.03 -12.60 31.88
N LEU A 220 -1.27 -13.82 32.35
CA LEU A 220 -1.10 -15.04 31.55
C LEU A 220 -2.06 -15.10 30.36
N CYS A 221 -3.30 -14.63 30.51
CA CYS A 221 -4.24 -14.53 29.39
C CYS A 221 -3.76 -13.51 28.34
N ASP A 222 -3.25 -12.35 28.78
CA ASP A 222 -2.74 -11.31 27.90
C ASP A 222 -1.48 -11.78 27.16
N GLU A 223 -0.53 -12.41 27.86
CA GLU A 223 0.67 -13.00 27.25
C GLU A 223 0.31 -14.09 26.24
N ASN A 224 -0.68 -14.94 26.54
CA ASN A 224 -1.16 -15.94 25.58
C ASN A 224 -1.80 -15.30 24.34
N ALA A 225 -2.54 -14.21 24.51
CA ALA A 225 -3.13 -13.47 23.38
C ALA A 225 -2.04 -12.86 22.49
N GLN A 226 -1.01 -12.25 23.10
CA GLN A 226 0.16 -11.72 22.40
C GLN A 226 0.92 -12.82 21.64
N LEU A 227 1.17 -13.96 22.28
CA LEU A 227 1.85 -15.10 21.64
C LEU A 227 1.07 -15.62 20.42
N LYS A 228 -0.27 -15.70 20.52
CA LYS A 228 -1.12 -16.08 19.39
C LYS A 228 -1.00 -15.09 18.23
N GLU A 229 -0.95 -13.79 18.51
CA GLU A 229 -0.77 -12.78 17.48
C GLU A 229 0.62 -12.84 16.84
N CYS A 230 1.67 -13.06 17.63
CA CYS A 230 3.02 -13.28 17.11
C CYS A 230 3.09 -14.50 16.19
N LEU A 231 2.41 -15.60 16.52
CA LEU A 231 2.37 -16.78 15.64
C LEU A 231 1.59 -16.48 14.34
N LYS A 232 0.47 -15.77 14.40
CA LYS A 232 -0.26 -15.34 13.20
C LYS A 232 0.57 -14.41 12.32
N GLN A 233 1.37 -13.53 12.93
CA GLN A 233 2.29 -12.65 12.22
C GLN A 233 3.41 -13.45 11.57
N LEU A 234 4.02 -14.39 12.30
CA LEU A 234 5.05 -15.27 11.77
C LEU A 234 4.58 -16.05 10.54
N GLN A 235 3.34 -16.57 10.57
CA GLN A 235 2.74 -17.20 9.41
C GLN A 235 2.63 -16.25 8.21
N ARG A 236 2.19 -15.00 8.42
CA ARG A 236 2.11 -13.99 7.35
C ARG A 236 3.50 -13.71 6.75
N GLU A 237 4.49 -13.47 7.59
CA GLU A 237 5.87 -13.19 7.15
C GLU A 237 6.46 -14.36 6.36
N LEU A 238 6.16 -15.61 6.73
CA LEU A 238 6.59 -16.79 5.97
C LEU A 238 6.04 -16.78 4.53
N PHE A 239 4.76 -16.43 4.35
CA PHE A 239 4.16 -16.32 3.02
C PHE A 239 4.76 -15.15 2.23
N ASP A 240 4.95 -14.00 2.88
CA ASP A 240 5.54 -12.82 2.24
C ASP A 240 6.96 -13.12 1.72
N ILE A 241 7.78 -13.85 2.49
CA ILE A 241 9.13 -14.27 2.06
C ILE A 241 9.07 -15.13 0.79
N VAL A 242 8.15 -16.11 0.75
CA VAL A 242 7.97 -16.98 -0.42
C VAL A 242 7.53 -16.19 -1.64
N ASP A 243 6.55 -15.30 -1.49
CA ASP A 243 6.03 -14.47 -2.58
C ASP A 243 7.14 -13.55 -3.15
N ILE A 244 7.89 -12.87 -2.28
CA ILE A 244 8.99 -12.00 -2.68
C ILE A 244 10.07 -12.79 -3.42
N LYS A 245 10.48 -13.94 -2.90
CA LYS A 245 11.53 -14.77 -3.53
C LYS A 245 11.09 -15.34 -4.87
N THR A 246 9.83 -15.76 -4.98
CA THR A 246 9.22 -16.20 -6.23
C THR A 246 9.19 -15.07 -7.25
N GLU A 247 8.77 -13.87 -6.84
CA GLU A 247 8.75 -12.69 -7.72
C GLU A 247 10.15 -12.32 -8.21
N ILE A 248 11.15 -12.35 -7.34
CA ILE A 248 12.56 -12.09 -7.70
C ILE A 248 13.03 -13.12 -8.73
N TYR A 249 12.77 -14.40 -8.50
CA TYR A 249 13.12 -15.46 -9.43
C TYR A 249 12.47 -15.24 -10.80
N LEU A 250 11.15 -15.02 -10.85
CA LEU A 250 10.40 -14.80 -12.09
C LEU A 250 10.87 -13.57 -12.86
N LYS A 251 11.14 -12.46 -12.15
CA LYS A 251 11.69 -11.25 -12.78
C LYS A 251 13.05 -11.53 -13.43
N ARG A 252 13.93 -12.26 -12.74
CA ARG A 252 15.25 -12.64 -13.28
C ARG A 252 15.11 -13.58 -14.48
N TYR A 253 14.30 -14.63 -14.33
CA TYR A 253 14.04 -15.59 -15.40
C TYR A 253 13.50 -14.92 -16.67
N ARG A 254 12.48 -14.06 -16.54
CA ARG A 254 11.91 -13.31 -17.69
C ARG A 254 12.92 -12.37 -18.34
N SER A 255 13.89 -11.86 -17.58
CA SER A 255 14.94 -10.98 -18.11
C SER A 255 15.98 -11.75 -18.93
N GLU A 256 16.25 -13.01 -18.58
CA GLU A 256 17.20 -13.88 -19.30
C GLU A 256 16.58 -14.56 -20.51
N PHE A 257 15.29 -14.85 -20.48
CA PHE A 257 14.57 -15.54 -21.55
C PHE A 257 13.44 -14.69 -22.17
N PRO A 258 13.72 -13.51 -22.73
CA PRO A 258 12.69 -12.59 -23.24
C PRO A 258 11.97 -13.09 -24.50
N GLN A 259 12.47 -14.14 -25.17
CA GLN A 259 11.87 -14.71 -26.40
C GLN A 259 11.08 -16.01 -26.19
N SER A 260 10.97 -16.52 -24.95
CA SER A 260 10.05 -17.62 -24.67
C SER A 260 8.63 -17.06 -24.58
N SER A 261 7.96 -16.91 -25.73
CA SER A 261 6.58 -16.43 -25.85
C SER A 261 5.55 -17.40 -25.27
N ASN A 262 5.96 -18.62 -24.94
CA ASN A 262 5.35 -19.42 -23.90
C ASN A 262 6.21 -19.22 -22.66
N GLY A 263 5.68 -18.56 -21.63
CA GLY A 263 6.39 -18.40 -20.35
C GLY A 263 6.85 -19.76 -19.80
N PRO A 264 7.67 -19.81 -18.72
CA PRO A 264 7.84 -21.08 -18.02
C PRO A 264 6.42 -21.63 -17.76
N ASP A 265 6.15 -22.87 -18.16
CA ASP A 265 4.83 -23.50 -18.01
C ASP A 265 4.27 -23.08 -16.66
N TYR A 266 3.06 -22.50 -16.63
CA TYR A 266 2.42 -22.00 -15.42
C TYR A 266 2.43 -23.05 -14.28
N ASP A 267 2.53 -24.33 -14.65
CA ASP A 267 2.74 -25.47 -13.76
C ASP A 267 3.99 -25.34 -12.85
N ASN A 268 5.10 -24.76 -13.33
CA ASN A 268 6.29 -24.55 -12.48
C ASN A 268 6.09 -23.41 -11.46
N GLU A 269 5.23 -22.43 -11.74
CA GLU A 269 4.97 -21.30 -10.84
C GLU A 269 4.13 -21.73 -9.63
N GLU A 270 3.19 -22.66 -9.83
CA GLU A 270 2.36 -23.24 -8.77
C GLU A 270 3.12 -24.31 -7.96
N VAL A 271 3.97 -25.11 -8.61
CA VAL A 271 4.83 -26.12 -7.94
C VAL A 271 5.80 -25.45 -6.95
N ILE A 272 6.28 -24.24 -7.25
CA ILE A 272 7.20 -23.49 -6.38
C ILE A 272 6.46 -22.85 -5.18
N ARG A 273 5.19 -22.44 -5.33
CA ARG A 273 4.40 -21.81 -4.25
C ARG A 273 3.74 -22.83 -3.31
N ASN A 274 3.42 -24.03 -3.79
CA ASN A 274 2.59 -25.01 -3.07
C ASN A 274 3.31 -25.75 -1.93
N GLU A 275 4.54 -25.39 -1.57
CA GLU A 275 5.29 -26.12 -0.55
C GLU A 275 4.88 -25.72 0.88
N ILE A 276 4.58 -24.45 1.18
CA ILE A 276 4.25 -24.01 2.55
C ILE A 276 2.76 -24.23 2.90
N GLU A 277 2.50 -24.86 4.04
CA GLU A 277 1.14 -25.16 4.51
C GLU A 277 0.54 -24.00 5.32
N ARG A 278 -0.67 -23.57 4.96
CA ARG A 278 -1.40 -22.57 5.74
C ARG A 278 -1.94 -23.20 7.03
N ILE A 279 -1.60 -22.64 8.18
CA ILE A 279 -2.25 -22.96 9.45
C ILE A 279 -3.61 -22.25 9.46
N ARG A 280 -4.66 -23.01 9.78
CA ARG A 280 -6.03 -22.50 9.78
C ARG A 280 -6.25 -21.56 10.95
N GLU A 281 -6.99 -20.47 10.74
CA GLU A 281 -7.19 -19.44 11.77
C GLU A 281 -7.93 -19.99 12.99
N GLU A 282 -8.82 -20.96 12.79
CA GLU A 282 -9.60 -21.59 13.84
C GLU A 282 -8.71 -22.31 14.86
N LEU A 283 -7.56 -22.85 14.44
CA LEU A 283 -6.61 -23.51 15.34
C LEU A 283 -6.00 -22.54 16.35
N PHE A 284 -5.79 -21.28 15.97
CA PHE A 284 -5.29 -20.25 16.87
C PHE A 284 -6.34 -19.80 17.90
N ASN A 285 -7.63 -20.01 17.61
CA ASN A 285 -8.72 -19.62 18.51
C ASN A 285 -9.01 -20.69 19.58
N LEU A 286 -8.54 -21.92 19.40
CA LEU A 286 -8.65 -23.00 20.39
C LEU A 286 -7.71 -22.80 21.60
N PRO A 287 -8.00 -23.47 22.75
CA PRO A 287 -7.07 -23.55 23.87
C PRO A 287 -5.74 -24.18 23.43
N PHE A 288 -4.62 -23.62 23.90
CA PHE A 288 -3.29 -24.05 23.46
C PHE A 288 -3.00 -25.53 23.78
N GLN A 289 -3.59 -26.09 24.83
CA GLN A 289 -3.46 -27.51 25.16
C GLN A 289 -4.05 -28.43 24.09
N GLU A 290 -5.05 -27.97 23.34
CA GLU A 290 -5.73 -28.76 22.32
C GLU A 290 -5.08 -28.59 20.93
N SER A 291 -4.66 -27.37 20.57
CA SER A 291 -4.14 -27.06 19.23
C SER A 291 -2.65 -26.77 19.15
N GLY A 292 -1.98 -26.57 20.29
CA GLY A 292 -0.59 -26.09 20.35
C GLY A 292 0.40 -27.05 19.70
N GLN A 293 0.24 -28.37 19.90
CA GLN A 293 1.12 -29.36 19.26
C GLN A 293 0.98 -29.36 17.74
N GLU A 294 -0.24 -29.22 17.21
CA GLU A 294 -0.48 -29.16 15.77
C GLU A 294 0.11 -27.88 15.17
N ILE A 295 -0.08 -26.74 15.83
CA ILE A 295 0.48 -25.45 15.40
C ILE A 295 2.01 -25.51 15.35
N ILE A 296 2.65 -26.04 16.41
CA ILE A 296 4.11 -26.19 16.46
C ILE A 296 4.61 -27.11 15.35
N ALA A 297 3.97 -28.28 15.16
CA ALA A 297 4.35 -29.22 14.13
C ALA A 297 4.25 -28.61 12.72
N LYS A 298 3.20 -27.83 12.46
CA LYS A 298 3.03 -27.13 11.17
C LYS A 298 4.08 -26.04 10.96
N PHE A 299 4.41 -25.24 11.98
CA PHE A 299 5.49 -24.27 11.86
C PHE A 299 6.84 -24.94 11.61
N GLN A 300 7.16 -26.00 12.35
CA GLN A 300 8.40 -26.77 12.13
C GLN A 300 8.49 -27.29 10.70
N ASN A 301 7.41 -27.91 10.20
CA ASN A 301 7.33 -28.37 8.82
C ASN A 301 7.49 -27.23 7.81
N ASN A 302 6.79 -26.10 8.03
CA ASN A 302 6.88 -24.93 7.17
C ASN A 302 8.28 -24.32 7.15
N PHE A 303 9.01 -24.29 8.26
CA PHE A 303 10.39 -23.80 8.28
C PHE A 303 11.34 -24.73 7.54
N THR A 304 11.16 -26.05 7.66
CA THR A 304 11.92 -27.02 6.85
C THR A 304 11.67 -26.79 5.37
N LYS A 305 10.40 -26.69 4.96
CA LYS A 305 10.05 -26.45 3.55
C LYS A 305 10.51 -25.09 3.05
N LEU A 306 10.41 -24.03 3.86
CA LEU A 306 10.95 -22.71 3.51
C LEU A 306 12.46 -22.80 3.28
N LYS A 307 13.19 -23.53 4.11
CA LYS A 307 14.63 -23.70 3.94
C LYS A 307 14.93 -24.41 2.61
N ASP A 308 14.23 -25.50 2.32
CA ASP A 308 14.42 -26.26 1.07
C ASP A 308 14.05 -25.40 -0.15
N PHE A 309 12.95 -24.65 -0.08
CA PHE A 309 12.53 -23.66 -1.07
C PHE A 309 13.60 -22.60 -1.31
N MET A 310 14.14 -22.01 -0.23
CA MET A 310 15.19 -20.99 -0.32
C MET A 310 16.44 -21.55 -0.97
N GLU A 311 16.87 -22.77 -0.59
CA GLU A 311 18.02 -23.44 -1.20
C GLU A 311 17.79 -23.74 -2.69
N LYS A 312 16.57 -24.13 -3.08
CA LYS A 312 16.21 -24.40 -4.49
C LYS A 312 16.21 -23.12 -5.32
N ILE A 313 15.53 -22.08 -4.85
CA ILE A 313 15.49 -20.77 -5.51
C ILE A 313 16.89 -20.18 -5.61
N ASP A 314 17.68 -20.20 -4.55
CA ASP A 314 19.03 -19.63 -4.58
C ASP A 314 19.96 -20.43 -5.53
N LYS A 315 19.79 -21.75 -5.65
CA LYS A 315 20.49 -22.58 -6.66
C LYS A 315 20.08 -22.23 -8.09
N GLU A 316 18.78 -22.12 -8.35
CA GLU A 316 18.26 -21.77 -9.69
C GLU A 316 18.67 -20.34 -10.06
N VAL A 317 18.57 -19.40 -9.14
CA VAL A 317 19.00 -18.01 -9.32
C VAL A 317 20.52 -17.91 -9.54
N ALA A 318 21.33 -18.75 -8.91
CA ALA A 318 22.78 -18.78 -9.15
C ALA A 318 23.17 -19.36 -10.52
N GLN A 319 22.29 -20.16 -11.14
CA GLN A 319 22.50 -20.70 -12.49
C GLN A 319 22.13 -19.70 -13.59
N LEU A 320 21.31 -18.69 -13.27
CA LEU A 320 20.95 -17.59 -14.16
C LEU A 320 22.18 -16.69 -14.45
N SER A 321 22.48 -16.45 -15.71
CA SER A 321 23.79 -15.95 -16.18
C SER A 321 24.04 -14.44 -16.02
N VAL A 322 23.04 -13.64 -15.65
CA VAL A 322 23.09 -12.16 -15.65
C VAL A 322 24.12 -11.55 -14.68
N PHE A 323 24.80 -12.35 -13.85
CA PHE A 323 25.89 -11.87 -12.98
C PHE A 323 27.15 -12.76 -12.92
N ASN A 324 27.27 -13.80 -13.74
CA ASN A 324 28.49 -14.63 -13.78
C ASN A 324 29.55 -14.14 -14.79
N GLU A 325 29.32 -13.02 -15.49
CA GLU A 325 30.39 -12.35 -16.21
C GLU A 325 31.31 -11.59 -15.24
N LYS A 326 32.31 -12.34 -14.77
CA LYS A 326 33.66 -11.89 -14.40
C LYS A 326 33.85 -10.38 -14.32
N ASN A 327 33.68 -9.81 -13.13
CA ASN A 327 34.53 -8.71 -12.68
C ASN A 327 34.96 -9.00 -11.25
N ASP A 328 36.04 -9.78 -11.22
CA ASP A 328 37.19 -9.64 -10.33
C ASP A 328 37.23 -8.31 -9.56
N THR A 329 36.70 -8.28 -8.34
CA THR A 329 37.34 -7.59 -7.22
C THR A 329 36.71 -8.03 -5.91
N SER A 330 37.50 -8.78 -5.14
CA SER A 330 37.48 -8.84 -3.68
C SER A 330 36.92 -7.56 -3.05
N TYR A 331 35.73 -7.62 -2.47
CA TYR A 331 35.35 -6.77 -1.33
C TYR A 331 34.30 -7.52 -0.49
N ASP A 332 34.79 -8.08 0.61
CA ASP A 332 34.03 -8.42 1.81
C ASP A 332 33.36 -7.15 2.37
N ASP A 333 32.12 -6.89 1.97
CA ASP A 333 31.19 -6.13 2.83
C ASP A 333 29.74 -6.41 2.42
N VAL A 334 29.05 -7.23 3.23
CA VAL A 334 27.68 -7.71 2.99
C VAL A 334 26.65 -6.60 3.27
N THR A 335 27.05 -5.49 3.88
CA THR A 335 26.13 -4.42 4.31
C THR A 335 25.98 -3.25 3.34
N SER A 336 26.85 -3.15 2.32
CA SER A 336 26.85 -2.00 1.38
C SER A 336 25.99 -2.21 0.11
N LYS A 337 25.71 -3.46 -0.29
CA LYS A 337 25.07 -3.77 -1.59
C LYS A 337 23.59 -3.39 -1.70
N PHE A 338 22.89 -3.14 -0.58
CA PHE A 338 21.47 -2.74 -0.62
C PHE A 338 21.27 -1.24 -0.89
N SER A 339 22.25 -0.38 -0.63
CA SER A 339 22.15 1.06 -0.90
C SER A 339 22.34 1.40 -2.39
N GLY A 340 23.17 0.64 -3.10
CA GLY A 340 23.42 0.82 -4.54
C GLY A 340 22.28 0.36 -5.44
N ILE A 341 21.51 -0.65 -5.02
CA ILE A 341 20.42 -1.21 -5.83
C ILE A 341 19.24 -0.23 -5.91
N THR A 342 18.90 0.43 -4.80
CA THR A 342 17.80 1.41 -4.75
C THR A 342 18.13 2.67 -5.53
N SER A 343 19.38 3.17 -5.46
CA SER A 343 19.80 4.36 -6.20
C SER A 343 19.89 4.11 -7.71
N ILE A 344 20.35 2.93 -8.14
CA ILE A 344 20.36 2.55 -9.56
C ILE A 344 18.95 2.31 -10.09
N GLN A 345 18.04 1.75 -9.30
CA GLN A 345 16.63 1.61 -9.69
C GLN A 345 15.93 2.97 -9.82
N GLN A 346 16.18 3.89 -8.90
CA GLN A 346 15.68 5.26 -8.98
C GLN A 346 16.23 6.00 -10.21
N LEU A 347 17.52 5.83 -10.52
CA LEU A 347 18.14 6.41 -11.71
C LEU A 347 17.55 5.81 -13.01
N LYS A 348 17.28 4.50 -13.03
CA LYS A 348 16.61 3.84 -14.17
C LYS A 348 15.18 4.34 -14.37
N LEU A 349 14.42 4.56 -13.30
CA LEU A 349 13.07 5.14 -13.37
C LEU A 349 13.10 6.58 -13.88
N LEU A 350 14.06 7.37 -13.42
CA LEU A 350 14.25 8.75 -13.87
C LEU A 350 14.62 8.79 -15.36
N LEU A 351 15.56 7.96 -15.81
CA LEU A 351 15.94 7.86 -17.23
C LEU A 351 14.77 7.41 -18.10
N ARG A 352 13.96 6.43 -17.64
CA ARG A 352 12.76 5.98 -18.37
C ARG A 352 11.69 7.07 -18.51
N ASN A 353 11.55 7.93 -17.50
CA ASN A 353 10.67 9.10 -17.58
C ASN A 353 11.21 10.15 -18.56
N TYR A 354 12.53 10.34 -18.63
CA TYR A 354 13.13 11.23 -19.62
C TYR A 354 12.99 10.69 -21.05
N ASP A 355 13.15 9.39 -21.27
CA ASP A 355 12.90 8.77 -22.58
C ASP A 355 11.45 9.00 -23.04
N ALA A 356 10.47 8.78 -22.16
CA ALA A 356 9.06 9.03 -22.48
C ALA A 356 8.77 10.52 -22.78
N LEU A 357 9.43 11.43 -22.09
CA LEU A 357 9.32 12.87 -22.34
C LEU A 357 9.91 13.26 -23.70
N VAL A 358 11.10 12.73 -24.02
CA VAL A 358 11.78 12.97 -25.30
C VAL A 358 10.99 12.37 -26.46
N GLU A 359 10.45 11.16 -26.30
CA GLU A 359 9.57 10.52 -27.28
C GLU A 359 8.30 11.36 -27.53
N GLY A 360 7.69 11.89 -26.47
CA GLY A 360 6.52 12.77 -26.56
C GLY A 360 6.84 14.10 -27.28
N GLN A 361 7.98 14.71 -26.98
CA GLN A 361 8.45 15.91 -27.69
C GLN A 361 8.77 15.61 -29.16
N HIS A 362 9.35 14.45 -29.45
CA HIS A 362 9.64 14.02 -30.81
C HIS A 362 8.37 13.76 -31.62
N GLN A 363 7.34 13.17 -31.01
CA GLN A 363 6.02 13.00 -31.63
C GLN A 363 5.33 14.34 -31.90
N LEU A 364 5.39 15.30 -30.97
CA LEU A 364 4.84 16.65 -31.17
C LEU A 364 5.57 17.40 -32.29
N LEU A 365 6.89 17.28 -32.35
CA LEU A 365 7.71 17.87 -33.40
C LEU A 365 7.38 17.25 -34.76
N ASN A 366 7.33 15.92 -34.85
CA ASN A 366 6.98 15.22 -36.08
C ASN A 366 5.55 15.50 -36.53
N GLN A 367 4.58 15.62 -35.61
CA GLN A 367 3.23 16.07 -35.95
C GLN A 367 3.23 17.50 -36.50
N SER A 368 4.05 18.39 -35.95
CA SER A 368 4.16 19.77 -36.41
C SER A 368 4.80 19.86 -37.79
N ILE A 369 5.89 19.12 -38.02
CA ILE A 369 6.59 19.05 -39.31
C ILE A 369 5.69 18.42 -40.38
N THR A 370 4.98 17.32 -40.05
CA THR A 370 4.07 16.64 -40.99
C THR A 370 2.89 17.53 -41.37
N LYS A 371 2.39 18.36 -40.45
CA LYS A 371 1.33 19.34 -40.72
C LYS A 371 1.84 20.53 -41.54
N MET A 372 3.09 20.96 -41.36
CA MET A 372 3.71 21.99 -42.20
C MET A 372 4.09 21.50 -43.60
N ALA A 373 4.34 20.21 -43.79
CA ALA A 373 4.69 19.63 -45.09
C ALA A 373 3.48 19.49 -46.06
N LYS A 374 2.25 19.76 -45.60
CA LYS A 374 1.01 19.71 -46.40
C LYS A 374 0.35 21.09 -46.52
N ILE A 375 1.08 22.08 -47.03
CA ILE A 375 0.53 23.40 -47.39
C ILE A 375 0.07 23.34 -48.86
N PRO A 376 -1.24 23.47 -49.18
CA PRO A 376 -1.72 23.69 -50.54
C PRO A 376 -1.47 25.16 -50.98
N PRO A 377 -1.54 25.47 -52.29
CA PRO A 377 -1.29 26.81 -52.82
C PRO A 377 -2.27 27.89 -52.28
N PRO A 378 -1.92 29.19 -52.43
CA PRO A 378 -2.38 30.28 -51.56
C PRO A 378 -3.89 30.62 -51.55
N ASP A 379 -4.69 30.01 -52.43
CA ASP A 379 -6.07 30.44 -52.66
C ASP A 379 -7.10 29.77 -51.72
N GLU A 380 -6.71 28.76 -50.94
CA GLU A 380 -7.57 28.09 -49.93
C GLU A 380 -7.28 28.52 -48.48
N ILE A 381 -6.42 29.52 -48.28
CA ILE A 381 -5.94 29.91 -46.94
C ILE A 381 -7.04 30.57 -46.09
N SER A 382 -8.09 31.16 -46.69
CA SER A 382 -9.12 31.88 -45.93
C SER A 382 -10.11 30.96 -45.17
N SER A 383 -10.42 29.76 -45.69
CA SER A 383 -11.39 28.86 -45.03
C SER A 383 -10.75 27.99 -43.94
N THR A 384 -9.47 27.66 -44.10
CA THR A 384 -8.74 26.79 -43.15
C THR A 384 -8.18 27.57 -41.96
N PHE A 385 -8.00 28.89 -42.06
CA PHE A 385 -7.54 29.74 -40.96
C PHE A 385 -8.59 29.86 -39.83
N ASN A 386 -9.88 29.71 -40.14
CA ASN A 386 -10.94 29.66 -39.12
C ASN A 386 -10.97 28.34 -38.32
N ARG A 387 -10.28 27.29 -38.78
CA ARG A 387 -10.20 25.99 -38.08
C ARG A 387 -8.97 25.88 -37.17
N PHE A 388 -7.99 26.78 -37.32
CA PHE A 388 -6.91 27.00 -36.38
C PHE A 388 -7.26 28.17 -35.45
N GLN A 389 -8.35 28.03 -34.68
CA GLN A 389 -8.48 28.82 -33.46
C GLN A 389 -7.32 28.41 -32.54
N ILE A 390 -6.24 29.18 -32.60
CA ILE A 390 -5.41 29.46 -31.43
C ILE A 390 -6.40 29.78 -30.31
N LEU A 391 -6.27 29.07 -29.17
CA LEU A 391 -7.10 29.30 -27.97
C LEU A 391 -7.40 30.79 -27.87
N LYS A 392 -8.69 31.14 -27.77
CA LYS A 392 -9.07 32.56 -27.67
C LYS A 392 -8.28 33.16 -26.51
N ASP A 393 -7.90 34.44 -26.60
CA ASP A 393 -7.11 35.07 -25.53
C ASP A 393 -7.75 34.87 -24.13
N SER A 394 -9.08 34.77 -24.06
CA SER A 394 -9.82 34.39 -22.85
C SER A 394 -9.50 32.99 -22.32
N GLU A 395 -9.36 31.99 -23.20
CA GLU A 395 -9.02 30.60 -22.84
C GLU A 395 -7.53 30.47 -22.45
N LEU A 396 -6.66 31.28 -23.07
CA LEU A 396 -5.26 31.39 -22.66
C LEU A 396 -5.11 32.02 -21.28
N ASP A 397 -5.89 33.05 -20.97
CA ASP A 397 -5.94 33.67 -19.65
C ASP A 397 -6.51 32.72 -18.60
N GLU A 398 -7.55 31.94 -18.93
CA GLU A 398 -8.05 30.87 -18.06
C GLU A 398 -6.98 29.80 -17.79
N MET A 399 -6.25 29.33 -18.81
CA MET A 399 -5.13 28.42 -18.62
C MET A 399 -4.01 29.03 -17.77
N ARG A 400 -3.72 30.33 -17.96
CA ARG A 400 -2.69 31.03 -17.19
C ARG A 400 -3.09 31.16 -15.72
N ASN A 401 -4.35 31.44 -15.45
CA ASN A 401 -4.91 31.47 -14.10
C ASN A 401 -4.89 30.08 -13.46
N PHE A 402 -5.30 29.04 -14.18
CA PHE A 402 -5.25 27.66 -13.73
C PHE A 402 -3.81 27.19 -13.42
N LEU A 403 -2.84 27.55 -14.25
CA LEU A 403 -1.43 27.24 -14.02
C LEU A 403 -0.86 28.00 -12.83
N ASN A 404 -1.25 29.27 -12.64
CA ASN A 404 -0.85 30.06 -11.48
C ASN A 404 -1.46 29.51 -10.19
N GLU A 405 -2.71 29.07 -10.23
CA GLU A 405 -3.39 28.43 -9.09
C GLU A 405 -2.73 27.09 -8.74
N ASN A 406 -2.47 26.22 -9.72
CA ASN A 406 -1.72 24.98 -9.49
C ASN A 406 -0.31 25.23 -8.97
N LYS A 407 0.38 26.27 -9.47
CA LYS A 407 1.69 26.66 -8.96
C LYS A 407 1.60 27.11 -7.50
N SER A 408 0.57 27.87 -7.13
CA SER A 408 0.31 28.28 -5.75
C SER A 408 0.05 27.09 -4.84
N VAL A 409 -0.79 26.14 -5.28
CA VAL A 409 -1.08 24.90 -4.54
C VAL A 409 0.19 24.07 -4.35
N MET A 410 1.01 23.87 -5.39
CA MET A 410 2.27 23.15 -5.25
C MET A 410 3.26 23.86 -4.32
N GLN A 411 3.33 25.19 -4.36
CA GLN A 411 4.16 25.95 -3.42
C GLN A 411 3.69 25.80 -1.98
N GLN A 412 2.37 25.75 -1.75
CA GLN A 412 1.82 25.52 -0.42
C GLN A 412 2.11 24.09 0.06
N GLN A 413 1.89 23.09 -0.79
CA GLN A 413 2.24 21.69 -0.48
C GLN A 413 3.73 21.51 -0.18
N TYR A 414 4.61 22.20 -0.90
CA TYR A 414 6.04 22.19 -0.62
C TYR A 414 6.37 22.79 0.76
N LYS A 415 5.71 23.89 1.14
CA LYS A 415 5.87 24.47 2.49
C LYS A 415 5.35 23.54 3.59
N ASP A 416 4.21 22.92 3.37
CA ASP A 416 3.62 21.98 4.32
C ASP A 416 4.53 20.76 4.50
N PHE A 417 5.09 20.25 3.40
CA PHE A 417 6.08 19.17 3.43
C PHE A 417 7.36 19.55 4.19
N GLU A 418 7.91 20.76 3.99
CA GLU A 418 9.08 21.23 4.75
C GLU A 418 8.78 21.38 6.25
N LEU A 419 7.56 21.81 6.62
CA LEU A 419 7.13 21.87 8.02
C LEU A 419 7.00 20.48 8.63
N GLU A 420 6.42 19.53 7.91
CA GLU A 420 6.28 18.13 8.35
C GLU A 420 7.65 17.46 8.49
N LYS A 421 8.54 17.66 7.51
CA LYS A 421 9.94 17.20 7.57
C LYS A 421 10.66 17.75 8.81
N LYS A 422 10.52 19.05 9.09
CA LYS A 422 11.09 19.64 10.30
C LYS A 422 10.51 19.04 11.58
N SER A 423 9.20 18.79 11.62
CA SER A 423 8.55 18.12 12.76
C SER A 423 9.07 16.70 12.97
N PHE A 424 9.30 15.97 11.88
CA PHE A 424 9.88 14.63 11.89
C PHE A 424 11.34 14.63 12.38
N ASP A 425 12.16 15.58 11.94
CA ASP A 425 13.52 15.76 12.43
C ASP A 425 13.53 16.08 13.94
N GLU A 426 12.63 16.94 14.42
CA GLU A 426 12.47 17.24 15.85
C GLU A 426 11.99 16.03 16.66
N MET A 427 11.14 15.17 16.10
CA MET A 427 10.71 13.93 16.73
C MET A 427 11.85 12.90 16.80
N THR A 428 12.61 12.76 15.72
CA THR A 428 13.78 11.87 15.64
C THR A 428 14.83 12.27 16.65
N ASN A 429 15.15 13.57 16.74
CA ASN A 429 16.09 14.09 17.74
C ASN A 429 15.61 13.85 19.19
N ARG A 430 14.30 13.97 19.45
CA ARG A 430 13.72 13.65 20.77
C ARG A 430 13.85 12.17 21.11
N MET A 431 13.53 11.30 20.15
CA MET A 431 13.65 9.85 20.33
C MET A 431 15.10 9.42 20.58
N GLU A 432 16.04 10.01 19.86
CA GLU A 432 17.47 9.74 20.03
C GLU A 432 17.97 10.19 21.41
N HIS A 433 17.50 11.34 21.89
CA HIS A 433 17.78 11.82 23.25
C HIS A 433 17.18 10.91 24.33
N GLU A 434 15.96 10.39 24.15
CA GLU A 434 15.36 9.41 25.07
C GLU A 434 16.11 8.08 25.05
N LYS A 435 16.52 7.60 23.88
CA LYS A 435 17.33 6.39 23.73
C LYS A 435 18.66 6.53 24.47
N GLN A 436 19.29 7.71 24.39
CA GLN A 436 20.52 8.00 25.13
C GLN A 436 20.30 7.99 26.64
N LYS A 437 19.22 8.61 27.14
CA LYS A 437 18.86 8.55 28.57
C LYS A 437 18.63 7.13 29.06
N ILE A 438 17.91 6.31 28.29
CA ILE A 438 17.68 4.89 28.63
C ILE A 438 19.01 4.13 28.68
N SER A 439 19.92 4.42 27.74
CA SER A 439 21.25 3.81 27.73
C SER A 439 22.07 4.19 28.96
N GLU A 440 22.06 5.46 29.38
CA GLU A 440 22.75 5.94 30.58
C GLU A 440 22.15 5.33 31.86
N GLU A 441 20.82 5.23 31.94
CA GLU A 441 20.13 4.61 33.07
C GLU A 441 20.43 3.10 33.17
N ARG A 442 20.46 2.41 32.02
CA ARG A 442 20.87 1.01 31.95
C ARG A 442 22.31 0.82 32.43
N GLU A 443 23.24 1.67 31.99
CA GLU A 443 24.64 1.60 32.44
C GLU A 443 24.75 1.83 33.96
N ARG A 444 23.99 2.78 34.52
CA ARG A 444 23.91 3.02 35.96
C ARG A 444 23.40 1.79 36.72
N ILE A 445 22.33 1.16 36.25
CA ILE A 445 21.78 -0.07 36.86
C ILE A 445 22.81 -1.20 36.78
N GLU A 446 23.46 -1.39 35.64
CA GLU A 446 24.50 -2.42 35.47
C GLU A 446 25.72 -2.20 36.39
N ALA A 447 26.07 -0.94 36.67
CA ALA A 447 27.10 -0.58 37.65
C ALA A 447 26.67 -0.90 39.10
N GLU A 448 25.42 -0.61 39.47
CA GLU A 448 24.88 -0.98 40.78
C GLU A 448 24.81 -2.49 40.98
N VAL A 449 24.37 -3.23 39.95
CA VAL A 449 24.35 -4.70 39.97
C VAL A 449 25.76 -5.27 40.15
N ARG A 450 26.77 -4.70 39.48
CA ARG A 450 28.18 -5.07 39.70
C ARG A 450 28.63 -4.84 41.14
N LYS A 451 28.32 -3.67 41.71
CA LYS A 451 28.64 -3.34 43.10
C LYS A 451 27.99 -4.30 44.10
N ILE A 452 26.71 -4.66 43.88
CA ILE A 452 26.00 -5.63 44.72
C ILE A 452 26.65 -7.02 44.63
N LYS A 453 27.06 -7.46 43.43
CA LYS A 453 27.77 -8.73 43.25
C LYS A 453 29.10 -8.76 44.00
N GLU A 454 29.89 -7.70 43.91
CA GLU A 454 31.16 -7.56 44.66
C GLU A 454 30.93 -7.62 46.18
N LEU A 455 29.91 -6.91 46.68
CA LEU A 455 29.56 -6.89 48.10
C LEU A 455 29.12 -8.27 48.59
N ASN A 456 28.30 -8.98 47.81
CA ASN A 456 27.90 -10.35 48.09
C ASN A 456 29.09 -11.31 48.10
N GLN A 457 30.02 -11.17 47.15
CA GLN A 457 31.24 -11.97 47.11
C GLN A 457 32.12 -11.71 48.34
N HIS A 458 32.24 -10.45 48.77
CA HIS A 458 32.97 -10.08 49.98
C HIS A 458 32.34 -10.69 51.23
N ILE A 459 31.02 -10.60 51.40
CA ILE A 459 30.29 -11.22 52.51
C ILE A 459 30.50 -12.74 52.53
N GLN A 460 30.38 -13.40 51.38
CA GLN A 460 30.64 -14.84 51.26
C GLN A 460 32.07 -15.17 51.67
N SER A 461 33.07 -14.39 51.23
CA SER A 461 34.47 -14.63 51.61
C SER A 461 34.72 -14.50 53.12
N GLN A 462 34.07 -13.55 53.81
CA GLN A 462 34.19 -13.39 55.26
C GLN A 462 33.54 -14.54 56.04
N LEU A 463 32.39 -15.04 55.57
CA LEU A 463 31.69 -16.16 56.19
C LEU A 463 32.47 -17.49 56.10
N PHE A 464 33.32 -17.65 55.08
CA PHE A 464 34.15 -18.85 54.91
C PHE A 464 35.47 -18.83 55.70
N VAL A 465 35.89 -17.69 56.25
CA VAL A 465 37.11 -17.57 57.08
C VAL A 465 36.83 -17.76 58.59
N SER A 466 35.56 -17.78 59.01
CA SER A 466 35.15 -18.01 60.41
C SER A 466 34.79 -19.48 60.74
N LYS A 467 35.26 -20.43 59.95
CA LYS A 467 35.30 -21.86 60.32
C LYS A 467 36.75 -22.31 60.33
#